data_AF-B1KR71-F1
#
_entry.id   AF-B1KR71-F1
#
_cell.length_a   1.000
_cell.length_b   1.000
_cell.length_c   1.000
_cell.angle_alpha   90.00
_cell.angle_beta   90.00
_cell.angle_gamma   90.00
#
_symmetry.space_group_name_H-M   'P 1'
#
loop_
_entity.id
_entity.type
_entity.pdbx_description
1 polymer ?
#
loop_
_entity_poly.entity_id
_entity_poly.type
_entity_poly.pdbx_seq_one_letter_code
_entity_poly.pdbx_strand_id
1 'polypeptide(L)'
;MAMTFNHLNLLASADSGIFTLLVDTLGLEVGQRPDFPFKGHWLYQGDKALVHIIESQAYQECQLGHLAFELNMNLQELTTKLQQSAIQYSVKQVPDSEIVQVFVRVGNMVFELQTLNEPRNNQFPIFTQHEELV
;
A
#
# COMPACT_ATOMS: atom_id res chain seq x y z
N MET A 1 -8.92 13.01 13.69
CA MET A 1 -9.40 11.89 12.85
C MET A 1 -8.54 10.67 13.15
N ALA A 2 -9.10 9.46 13.13
CA ALA A 2 -8.37 8.24 13.45
C ALA A 2 -7.54 7.70 12.27
N MET A 3 -7.97 8.01 11.05
CA MET A 3 -7.30 7.63 9.81
C MET A 3 -7.51 8.71 8.73
N THR A 4 -6.58 8.77 7.78
CA THR A 4 -6.63 9.63 6.58
C THR A 4 -6.36 8.76 5.36
N PHE A 5 -7.14 8.90 4.29
CA PHE A 5 -6.85 8.20 3.04
C PHE A 5 -5.47 8.60 2.51
N ASN A 6 -4.66 7.60 2.15
CA ASN A 6 -3.33 7.81 1.61
C ASN A 6 -3.29 7.49 0.12
N HIS A 7 -3.52 6.24 -0.26
CA HIS A 7 -3.47 5.84 -1.67
C HIS A 7 -4.38 4.66 -2.01
N LEU A 8 -4.63 4.51 -3.31
CA LEU A 8 -5.23 3.33 -3.92
C LEU A 8 -4.13 2.46 -4.51
N ASN A 9 -4.17 1.15 -4.29
CA ASN A 9 -3.33 0.21 -5.02
C ASN A 9 -4.13 -0.56 -6.07
N LEU A 10 -3.55 -0.67 -7.27
CA LEU A 10 -4.11 -1.41 -8.40
C LEU A 10 -3.11 -2.47 -8.85
N LEU A 11 -3.62 -3.65 -9.15
CA LEU A 11 -2.87 -4.73 -9.80
C LEU A 11 -3.27 -4.74 -11.27
N ALA A 12 -2.32 -4.48 -12.16
CA ALA A 12 -2.65 -4.33 -13.58
C ALA A 12 -1.48 -4.75 -14.47
N SER A 13 -1.78 -5.25 -15.66
CA SER A 13 -0.79 -5.40 -16.73
C SER A 13 -0.54 -4.06 -17.42
N ALA A 14 0.57 -3.96 -18.17
CA ALA A 14 0.89 -2.77 -18.96
C ALA A 14 -0.21 -2.44 -20.01
N ASP A 15 -0.90 -3.48 -20.52
CA ASP A 15 -1.92 -3.34 -21.57
C ASP A 15 -3.35 -3.14 -21.04
N SER A 16 -3.52 -3.01 -19.72
CA SER A 16 -4.83 -2.92 -19.05
C SER A 16 -5.66 -1.66 -19.35
N GLY A 17 -5.10 -0.70 -20.10
CA GLY A 17 -5.72 0.61 -20.36
C GLY A 17 -5.71 1.57 -19.16
N ILE A 18 -5.16 1.16 -18.01
CA ILE A 18 -5.20 1.96 -16.78
C ILE A 18 -4.42 3.28 -16.90
N PHE A 19 -3.31 3.26 -17.64
CA PHE A 19 -2.52 4.48 -17.91
C PHE A 19 -3.29 5.46 -18.80
N THR A 20 -4.00 4.97 -19.82
CA THR A 20 -4.84 5.82 -20.66
C THR A 20 -5.93 6.51 -19.84
N LEU A 21 -6.54 5.81 -18.90
CA LEU A 21 -7.53 6.42 -18.02
C LEU A 21 -6.88 7.41 -17.02
N LEU A 22 -5.93 6.95 -16.22
CA LEU A 22 -5.44 7.72 -15.07
C LEU A 22 -4.46 8.82 -15.46
N VAL A 23 -3.59 8.57 -16.45
CA VAL A 23 -2.58 9.52 -16.91
C VAL A 23 -3.13 10.35 -18.06
N ASP A 24 -3.45 9.71 -19.19
CA ASP A 24 -3.77 10.46 -20.42
C ASP A 24 -5.12 11.19 -20.33
N THR A 25 -6.11 10.60 -19.65
CA THR A 25 -7.48 11.15 -19.57
C THR A 25 -7.69 11.99 -18.31
N LEU A 26 -7.22 11.53 -17.15
CA LEU A 26 -7.45 12.17 -15.85
C LEU A 26 -6.27 13.03 -15.36
N GLY A 27 -5.11 12.96 -16.02
CA GLY A 27 -3.98 13.86 -15.78
C GLY A 27 -3.16 13.57 -14.52
N LEU A 28 -3.16 12.34 -14.00
CA LEU A 28 -2.19 11.95 -12.98
C LEU A 28 -0.79 11.81 -13.60
N GLU A 29 0.25 12.10 -12.82
CA GLU A 29 1.63 12.11 -13.31
C GLU A 29 2.41 10.90 -12.76
N VAL A 30 3.19 10.23 -13.61
CA VAL A 30 4.12 9.19 -13.13
C VAL A 30 5.24 9.86 -12.33
N GLY A 31 5.43 9.44 -11.08
CA GLY A 31 6.38 10.05 -10.17
C GLY A 31 7.34 9.07 -9.50
N GLN A 32 8.00 9.56 -8.45
CA GLN A 32 9.01 8.81 -7.71
C GLN A 32 8.41 7.58 -7.02
N ARG A 33 9.22 6.54 -6.87
CA ARG A 33 8.80 5.27 -6.29
C ARG A 33 9.92 4.73 -5.40
N PRO A 34 9.61 4.28 -4.17
CA PRO A 34 10.58 3.55 -3.34
C PRO A 34 11.12 2.33 -4.08
N ASP A 35 12.34 1.90 -3.74
CA ASP A 35 13.01 0.77 -4.40
C ASP A 35 12.44 -0.58 -3.97
N PHE A 36 11.19 -0.84 -4.38
CA PHE A 36 10.50 -2.09 -4.15
C PHE A 36 10.99 -3.16 -5.15
N PRO A 37 11.09 -4.44 -4.73
CA PRO A 37 11.64 -5.51 -5.57
C PRO A 37 10.70 -6.00 -6.70
N PHE A 38 9.57 -5.32 -6.91
CA PHE A 38 8.56 -5.63 -7.92
C PHE A 38 8.31 -4.43 -8.82
N LYS A 39 7.92 -4.70 -10.08
CA LYS A 39 7.59 -3.67 -11.06
C LYS A 39 6.30 -2.94 -10.70
N GLY A 40 6.26 -1.66 -11.01
CA GLY A 40 5.10 -0.83 -10.73
C GLY A 40 5.40 0.66 -10.89
N HIS A 41 4.35 1.46 -10.80
CA HIS A 41 4.38 2.89 -10.97
C HIS A 41 3.62 3.57 -9.84
N TRP A 42 4.12 4.73 -9.42
CA TRP A 42 3.34 5.65 -8.59
C TRP A 42 2.81 6.78 -9.47
N LEU A 43 1.51 7.03 -9.34
CA LEU A 43 0.82 8.13 -9.99
C LEU A 43 0.48 9.20 -8.96
N TYR A 44 0.82 10.44 -9.29
CA TYR A 44 0.77 11.60 -8.43
C TYR A 44 -0.32 12.57 -8.87
N GLN A 45 -0.94 13.20 -7.88
CA GLN A 45 -1.74 14.40 -8.05
C GLN A 45 -0.99 15.57 -7.42
N GLY A 46 -0.29 16.35 -8.24
CA GLY A 46 0.65 17.36 -7.75
C GLY A 46 1.78 16.70 -6.95
N ASP A 47 1.94 17.09 -5.68
CA ASP A 47 2.97 16.55 -4.78
C ASP A 47 2.55 15.26 -4.05
N LYS A 48 1.29 14.81 -4.22
CA LYS A 48 0.76 13.66 -3.49
C LYS A 48 0.73 12.40 -4.34
N ALA A 49 1.41 11.36 -3.86
CA ALA A 49 1.27 10.01 -4.39
C ALA A 49 -0.16 9.51 -4.11
N LEU A 50 -0.92 9.19 -5.16
CA LEU A 50 -2.35 8.88 -5.06
C LEU A 50 -2.69 7.45 -5.46
N VAL A 51 -2.07 6.94 -6.53
CA VAL A 51 -2.32 5.58 -7.04
C VAL A 51 -1.02 4.83 -7.22
N HIS A 52 -0.92 3.67 -6.60
CA HIS A 52 0.19 2.73 -6.77
C HIS A 52 -0.26 1.60 -7.69
N ILE A 53 0.32 1.50 -8.87
CA ILE A 53 0.09 0.37 -9.78
C ILE A 53 1.21 -0.64 -9.58
N ILE A 54 0.88 -1.87 -9.22
CA ILE A 54 1.81 -3.01 -9.25
C ILE A 54 1.57 -3.77 -10.54
N GLU A 55 2.62 -3.95 -11.32
CA GLU A 55 2.53 -4.71 -12.56
C GLU A 55 2.33 -6.18 -12.27
N SER A 56 1.29 -6.80 -12.82
CA SER A 56 1.07 -8.24 -12.70
C SER A 56 0.53 -8.81 -13.99
N GLN A 57 1.21 -9.85 -14.51
CA GLN A 57 0.75 -10.60 -15.67
C GLN A 57 -0.33 -11.63 -15.32
N ALA A 58 -0.58 -11.87 -14.03
CA ALA A 58 -1.62 -12.80 -13.58
C ALA A 58 -3.03 -12.26 -13.85
N TYR A 59 -3.17 -10.95 -14.07
CA TYR A 59 -4.45 -10.30 -14.29
C TYR A 59 -4.51 -9.71 -15.70
N GLN A 60 -5.49 -10.18 -16.48
CA GLN A 60 -5.79 -9.60 -17.80
C GLN A 60 -6.51 -8.25 -17.67
N GLU A 61 -7.23 -8.05 -16.58
CA GLU A 61 -7.94 -6.81 -16.26
C GLU A 61 -7.34 -6.14 -15.01
N CYS A 62 -7.52 -4.82 -14.89
CA CYS A 62 -7.11 -4.09 -13.69
C CYS A 62 -7.93 -4.53 -12.47
N GLN A 63 -7.27 -4.85 -11.37
CA GLN A 63 -7.90 -5.23 -10.11
C GLN A 63 -7.53 -4.28 -8.97
N LEU A 64 -8.41 -4.19 -7.98
CA LEU A 64 -8.09 -3.53 -6.71
C LEU A 64 -7.10 -4.41 -5.94
N GLY A 65 -5.94 -3.85 -5.57
CA GLY A 65 -4.99 -4.49 -4.67
C GLY A 65 -5.36 -4.22 -3.22
N HIS A 66 -5.25 -2.94 -2.80
CA HIS A 66 -5.56 -2.51 -1.44
C HIS A 66 -5.94 -1.04 -1.36
N LEU A 67 -6.53 -0.66 -0.22
CA LEU A 67 -6.74 0.72 0.17
C LEU A 67 -5.80 1.06 1.32
N ALA A 68 -5.06 2.16 1.17
CA ALA A 68 -4.09 2.57 2.17
C ALA A 68 -4.57 3.79 2.96
N PHE A 69 -4.29 3.78 4.26
CA PHE A 69 -4.61 4.86 5.18
C PHE A 69 -3.43 5.16 6.09
N GLU A 70 -3.15 6.44 6.29
CA GLU A 70 -2.29 6.90 7.37
C GLU A 70 -3.07 6.92 8.68
N LEU A 71 -2.45 6.48 9.76
CA LEU A 71 -3.06 6.47 11.09
C LEU A 71 -2.41 7.47 12.02
N ASN A 72 -3.25 8.12 12.85
CA ASN A 72 -2.79 8.92 13.98
C ASN A 72 -2.67 8.05 15.25
N MET A 73 -2.01 6.89 15.12
CA MET A 73 -1.63 6.01 16.23
C MET A 73 -0.38 5.25 15.81
N ASN A 74 0.52 4.95 16.74
CA ASN A 74 1.73 4.16 16.47
C ASN A 74 1.43 2.66 16.32
N LEU A 75 2.43 1.89 15.92
CA LEU A 75 2.31 0.45 15.72
C LEU A 75 1.88 -0.31 16.99
N GLN A 76 2.38 0.08 18.17
CA GLN A 76 2.04 -0.59 19.42
C GLN A 76 0.55 -0.44 19.75
N GLU A 77 0.02 0.79 19.62
CA GLU A 77 -1.40 1.07 19.84
C GLU A 77 -2.30 0.33 18.84
N LEU A 78 -1.92 0.34 17.56
CA LEU A 78 -2.66 -0.35 16.50
C LEU A 78 -2.70 -1.85 16.74
N THR A 79 -1.54 -2.48 16.92
CA THR A 79 -1.44 -3.94 17.09
C THR A 79 -2.15 -4.42 18.36
N THR A 80 -2.10 -3.64 19.45
CA THR A 80 -2.88 -3.91 20.66
C THR A 80 -4.38 -4.00 20.37
N LYS A 81 -4.92 -3.04 19.59
CA LYS A 81 -6.35 -3.02 19.22
C LYS A 81 -6.72 -4.16 18.29
N LEU A 82 -5.88 -4.48 17.32
CA LEU A 82 -6.08 -5.60 16.39
C LEU A 82 -6.10 -6.94 17.14
N GLN A 83 -5.16 -7.15 18.06
CA GLN A 83 -5.09 -8.34 18.91
C GLN A 83 -6.31 -8.47 19.82
N GLN A 84 -6.74 -7.40 20.48
CA GLN A 84 -7.95 -7.38 21.32
C GLN A 84 -9.22 -7.74 20.52
N SER A 85 -9.24 -7.42 19.23
CA SER A 85 -10.34 -7.71 18.31
C SER A 85 -10.18 -9.04 17.57
N ALA A 86 -9.13 -9.81 17.87
CA ALA A 86 -8.77 -11.05 17.18
C ALA A 86 -8.62 -10.92 15.65
N ILE A 87 -8.27 -9.72 15.17
CA ILE A 87 -8.06 -9.44 13.75
C ILE A 87 -6.64 -9.86 13.38
N GLN A 88 -6.52 -10.72 12.37
CA GLN A 88 -5.22 -11.13 11.81
C GLN A 88 -4.62 -9.99 11.00
N TYR A 89 -3.30 -9.84 11.10
CA TYR A 89 -2.56 -8.81 10.38
C TYR A 89 -1.13 -9.25 10.10
N SER A 90 -0.52 -8.64 9.08
CA SER A 90 0.91 -8.74 8.81
C SER A 90 1.55 -7.35 8.84
N VAL A 91 2.86 -7.29 9.15
CA VAL A 91 3.60 -6.01 9.24
C VAL A 91 4.80 -6.06 8.31
N LYS A 92 4.95 -5.01 7.50
CA LYS A 92 6.06 -4.83 6.55
C LYS A 92 6.75 -3.49 6.78
N GLN A 93 8.07 -3.48 6.57
CA GLN A 93 8.87 -2.25 6.60
C GLN A 93 8.89 -1.64 5.20
N VAL A 94 8.61 -0.33 5.09
CA VAL A 94 8.87 0.41 3.85
C VAL A 94 10.40 0.60 3.73
N PRO A 95 11.03 0.27 2.58
CA PRO A 95 12.46 0.47 2.36
C PRO A 95 12.89 1.91 2.67
N ASP A 96 14.03 2.06 3.34
CA ASP A 96 14.68 3.35 3.63
C ASP A 96 13.78 4.39 4.34
N SER A 97 12.75 3.94 5.06
CA SER A 97 11.75 4.78 5.72
C SER A 97 11.51 4.36 7.17
N GLU A 98 10.96 5.25 7.98
CA GLU A 98 10.49 4.96 9.34
C GLU A 98 9.05 4.43 9.37
N ILE A 99 8.37 4.48 8.23
CA ILE A 99 7.00 4.02 8.05
C ILE A 99 6.97 2.50 8.03
N VAL A 100 6.06 1.92 8.80
CA VAL A 100 5.66 0.52 8.70
C VAL A 100 4.24 0.43 8.15
N GLN A 101 3.99 -0.63 7.41
CA GLN A 101 2.69 -0.95 6.82
C GLN A 101 2.11 -2.16 7.55
N VAL A 102 0.90 -2.01 8.10
CA VAL A 102 0.14 -3.11 8.69
C VAL A 102 -0.98 -3.50 7.74
N PHE A 103 -0.92 -4.72 7.21
CA PHE A 103 -1.92 -5.25 6.30
C PHE A 103 -2.99 -6.02 7.07
N VAL A 104 -4.25 -5.74 6.74
CA VAL A 104 -5.42 -6.41 7.29
C VAL A 104 -6.34 -6.81 6.15
N ARG A 105 -6.67 -8.10 6.05
CA ARG A 105 -7.65 -8.61 5.09
C ARG A 105 -9.03 -8.80 5.73
N VAL A 106 -10.05 -8.25 5.06
CA VAL A 106 -11.46 -8.44 5.41
C VAL A 106 -12.21 -8.90 4.16
N GLY A 107 -12.51 -10.21 4.09
CA GLY A 107 -13.03 -10.82 2.86
C GLY A 107 -12.02 -10.68 1.72
N ASN A 108 -12.46 -10.06 0.63
CA ASN A 108 -11.61 -9.83 -0.55
C ASN A 108 -10.90 -8.45 -0.52
N MET A 109 -11.10 -7.67 0.54
CA MET A 109 -10.50 -6.35 0.68
C MET A 109 -9.24 -6.42 1.53
N VAL A 110 -8.21 -5.71 1.11
CA VAL A 110 -6.98 -5.51 1.87
C VAL A 110 -6.87 -4.04 2.26
N PHE A 111 -6.64 -3.81 3.54
CA PHE A 111 -6.33 -2.50 4.11
C PHE A 111 -4.85 -2.43 4.44
N GLU A 112 -4.16 -1.43 3.90
CA GLU A 112 -2.81 -1.07 4.30
C GLU A 112 -2.89 0.10 5.29
N LEU A 113 -2.39 -0.11 6.50
CA LEU A 113 -2.40 0.90 7.55
C LEU A 113 -0.98 1.38 7.80
N GLN A 114 -0.69 2.61 7.36
CA GLN A 114 0.61 3.24 7.55
C GLN A 114 0.71 3.88 8.93
N THR A 115 1.76 3.52 9.65
CA THR A 115 2.05 4.02 11.00
C THR A 115 3.56 4.05 11.25
N LEU A 116 3.97 4.56 12.40
CA LEU A 116 5.35 4.59 12.86
C LEU A 116 5.59 3.47 13.88
N ASN A 117 6.77 2.88 13.80
CA ASN A 117 7.27 1.91 14.77
C ASN A 117 7.97 2.63 15.93
N GLU A 118 7.19 3.21 16.85
CA GLU A 118 7.71 3.97 17.99
C GLU A 118 7.27 3.38 19.33
N PRO A 119 8.20 3.18 20.30
CA PRO A 119 9.66 3.25 20.12
C PRO A 119 10.15 2.13 19.18
N ARG A 120 11.24 2.39 18.43
CA ARG A 120 11.83 1.45 17.45
C ARG A 120 12.40 0.22 18.13
N ASN A 121 11.52 -0.71 18.46
CA ASN A 121 11.87 -1.91 19.21
C ASN A 121 12.20 -3.10 18.30
N ASN A 122 11.66 -3.11 17.08
CA ASN A 122 11.72 -4.26 16.16
C ASN A 122 12.07 -3.83 14.73
N GLN A 123 12.69 -4.73 13.96
CA GLN A 123 12.79 -4.62 12.50
C GLN A 123 11.74 -5.53 11.87
N PHE A 124 11.07 -5.05 10.82
CA PHE A 124 10.07 -5.82 10.09
C PHE A 124 10.60 -6.24 8.72
N PRO A 125 10.12 -7.36 8.17
CA PRO A 125 10.53 -7.78 6.83
C PRO A 125 10.15 -6.70 5.81
N ILE A 126 11.09 -6.39 4.92
CA ILE A 126 10.82 -5.67 3.68
C ILE A 126 10.16 -6.63 2.70
N PHE A 127 9.41 -6.12 1.72
CA PHE A 127 8.90 -6.94 0.63
C PHE A 127 10.04 -7.66 -0.09
N THR A 128 9.77 -8.88 -0.54
CA THR A 128 10.76 -9.68 -1.29
C THR A 128 10.31 -9.97 -2.73
N GLN A 129 9.00 -10.08 -3.02
CA GLN A 129 8.39 -10.25 -4.36
C GLN A 129 6.92 -9.76 -4.37
N HIS A 130 6.11 -10.13 -5.40
CA HIS A 130 4.65 -10.03 -5.40
C HIS A 130 4.05 -10.89 -4.28
N GLU A 131 4.29 -10.51 -3.03
CA GLU A 131 3.67 -11.15 -1.89
C GLU A 131 2.17 -10.84 -1.97
N GLU A 132 1.34 -11.89 -1.97
CA GLU A 132 -0.07 -11.71 -1.69
C GLU A 132 -0.17 -11.05 -0.32
N LEU A 133 -0.66 -9.81 -0.30
CA LEU A 133 -0.83 -9.03 0.91
C LEU A 133 -1.93 -9.68 1.76
N VAL A 134 -1.54 -10.50 2.74
CA VAL A 134 -2.45 -11.12 3.73
C VAL A 134 -2.74 -10.15 4.85
#